data_AF-A0A543D9Q5-F1
#
_entry.id   AF-A0A543D9Q5-F1
#
_cell.length_a   1.000
_cell.length_b   1.000
_cell.length_c   1.000
_cell.angle_alpha   90.00
_cell.angle_beta   90.00
_cell.angle_gamma   90.00
#
_symmetry.space_group_name_H-M   'P 1'
#
loop_
_entity.id
_entity.type
_entity.pdbx_description
1 polymer ?
#
loop_
_entity_poly.entity_id
_entity_poly.type
_entity_poly.pdbx_seq_one_letter_code
_entity_poly.pdbx_strand_id
1 'polypeptide(L)'
;MTARWIAPAAAAAVALLVVTGGWLAPHTVDTVIGLPWETARPGAPLGTDSLGRDVLSRTLAGGLGIAATAVLAGVATTAVGTALGLLAGWRGGVADRAVRAVADVLLALPALVAALVLAVALPGPVAVVVGSVVVGAPLTAKLVRDGTRRVRAAGFVEAAVARGERTPAVLVREVLPALAGLTAADAGLRFVVALQLASALGVLGFGAQPPAADWALMLREDLPGAVLNPPR
;
A
#
# COMPACT_ATOMS: atom_id res chain seq x y z
N MET A 1 23.27 -20.74 -4.06
CA MET A 1 23.16 -19.65 -3.07
C MET A 1 22.74 -18.30 -3.65
N THR A 2 22.63 -18.13 -4.98
CA THR A 2 22.35 -16.85 -5.66
C THR A 2 20.86 -16.46 -5.73
N ALA A 3 19.93 -17.42 -5.72
CA ALA A 3 18.50 -17.16 -5.88
C ALA A 3 17.84 -16.37 -4.72
N ARG A 4 18.42 -16.42 -3.52
CA ARG A 4 17.85 -15.79 -2.31
C ARG A 4 17.89 -14.26 -2.36
N TRP A 5 18.78 -13.71 -3.18
CA TRP A 5 19.01 -12.25 -3.26
C TRP A 5 18.30 -11.58 -4.42
N ILE A 6 17.74 -12.33 -5.37
CA ILE A 6 17.13 -11.76 -6.58
C ILE A 6 15.93 -10.90 -6.23
N ALA A 7 14.99 -11.44 -5.43
CA ALA A 7 13.79 -10.72 -5.01
C ALA A 7 14.08 -9.43 -4.21
N PRO A 8 14.91 -9.45 -3.14
CA PRO A 8 15.21 -8.22 -2.40
C PRO A 8 16.02 -7.22 -3.22
N ALA A 9 16.93 -7.67 -4.10
CA ALA A 9 17.66 -6.77 -4.99
C ALA A 9 16.73 -6.09 -6.00
N ALA A 10 15.78 -6.83 -6.60
CA ALA A 10 14.79 -6.26 -7.50
C ALA A 10 13.88 -5.24 -6.79
N ALA A 11 13.40 -5.57 -5.58
CA ALA A 11 12.60 -4.65 -4.78
C ALA A 11 13.37 -3.38 -4.42
N ALA A 12 14.64 -3.50 -4.03
CA ALA A 12 15.51 -2.37 -3.75
C ALA A 12 15.77 -1.50 -4.99
N ALA A 13 15.97 -2.11 -6.16
CA ALA A 13 16.14 -1.39 -7.41
C ALA A 13 14.87 -0.61 -7.80
N VAL A 14 13.69 -1.22 -7.66
CA VAL A 14 12.41 -0.54 -7.90
C VAL A 14 12.19 0.59 -6.90
N ALA A 15 12.47 0.37 -5.62
CA ALA A 15 12.35 1.41 -4.61
C ALA A 15 13.29 2.59 -4.89
N LEU A 16 14.54 2.30 -5.30
CA LEU A 16 15.49 3.33 -5.71
C LEU A 16 14.96 4.11 -6.92
N LEU A 17 14.48 3.42 -7.95
CA LEU A 17 13.89 4.04 -9.13
C LEU A 17 12.66 4.90 -8.80
N VAL A 18 11.81 4.47 -7.88
CA VAL A 18 10.64 5.25 -7.43
C VAL A 18 11.05 6.55 -6.75
N VAL A 19 12.13 6.54 -5.97
CA VAL A 19 12.61 7.71 -5.23
C VAL A 19 13.43 8.65 -6.11
N THR A 20 14.30 8.11 -6.98
CA THR A 20 15.24 8.90 -7.78
C THR A 20 14.79 9.12 -9.21
N GLY A 21 13.75 8.42 -9.68
CA GLY A 21 13.35 8.40 -11.09
C GLY A 21 12.98 9.78 -11.61
N GLY A 22 12.26 10.58 -10.83
CA GLY A 22 11.94 11.96 -11.22
C GLY A 22 13.18 12.83 -11.49
N TRP A 23 14.32 12.56 -10.85
CA TRP A 23 15.59 13.27 -11.11
C TRP A 23 16.36 12.70 -12.31
N LEU A 24 16.08 11.45 -12.68
CA LEU A 24 16.67 10.79 -13.84
C LEU A 24 15.84 11.03 -15.12
N ALA A 25 14.67 11.66 -14.99
CA ALA A 25 13.78 11.96 -16.11
C ALA A 25 14.43 12.96 -17.08
N PRO A 26 14.58 12.61 -18.38
CA PRO A 26 15.16 13.51 -19.38
C PRO A 26 14.36 14.80 -19.61
N HIS A 27 13.04 14.75 -19.44
CA HIS A 27 12.10 15.84 -19.67
C HIS A 27 11.18 16.03 -18.45
N THR A 28 10.56 17.21 -18.32
CA THR A 28 9.49 17.38 -17.33
C THR A 28 8.26 16.57 -17.74
N VAL A 29 7.45 16.14 -16.76
CA VAL A 29 6.31 15.24 -16.97
C VAL A 29 5.21 15.77 -17.90
N ASP A 30 5.21 17.07 -18.16
CA ASP A 30 4.27 17.81 -18.98
C ASP A 30 4.82 18.24 -20.34
N THR A 31 6.13 18.06 -20.60
CA THR A 31 6.77 18.45 -21.86
C THR A 31 6.25 17.59 -23.02
N VAL A 32 5.73 18.24 -24.07
CA VAL A 32 5.35 17.61 -25.34
C VAL A 32 6.57 17.62 -26.26
N ILE A 33 6.98 16.44 -26.75
CA ILE A 33 8.20 16.26 -27.53
C ILE A 33 7.98 15.63 -28.91
N GLY A 34 6.75 15.24 -29.25
CA GLY A 34 6.44 14.53 -30.49
C GLY A 34 4.96 14.45 -30.81
N LEU A 35 4.63 13.64 -31.81
CA LEU A 35 3.24 13.34 -32.16
C LEU A 35 2.64 12.39 -31.12
N PRO A 36 1.31 12.36 -30.92
CA PRO A 36 0.66 11.35 -30.10
C PRO A 36 0.98 9.92 -30.55
N TRP A 37 1.25 9.02 -29.59
CA TRP A 37 1.54 7.59 -29.84
C TRP A 37 2.67 7.33 -30.83
N GLU A 38 3.69 8.19 -30.83
CA GLU A 38 4.89 7.99 -31.63
C GLU A 38 5.73 6.86 -31.05
N THR A 39 6.27 6.00 -31.93
CA THR A 39 7.12 4.87 -31.49
C THR A 39 8.49 5.34 -30.97
N ALA A 40 9.24 4.42 -30.36
CA ALA A 40 10.56 4.69 -29.82
C ALA A 40 11.51 5.32 -30.86
N ARG A 41 12.15 6.44 -30.49
CA ARG A 41 13.15 7.14 -31.30
C ARG A 41 14.24 7.79 -30.45
N PRO A 42 15.37 8.26 -31.03
CA PRO A 42 16.33 9.07 -30.29
C PRO A 42 15.64 10.28 -29.63
N GLY A 43 15.87 10.46 -28.33
CA GLY A 43 15.20 11.48 -27.50
C GLY A 43 13.83 11.07 -26.92
N ALA A 44 13.22 9.98 -27.40
CA ALA A 44 11.98 9.40 -26.86
C ALA A 44 12.09 7.86 -26.87
N PRO A 45 12.92 7.25 -26.01
CA PRO A 45 13.28 5.83 -26.10
C PRO A 45 12.09 4.88 -25.81
N LEU A 46 11.07 5.35 -25.09
CA LEU A 46 9.81 4.62 -24.88
C LEU A 46 8.65 5.17 -25.74
N GLY A 47 8.94 6.07 -26.67
CA GLY A 47 7.91 6.75 -27.47
C GLY A 47 7.19 7.87 -26.71
N THR A 48 6.04 8.27 -27.24
CA THR A 48 5.20 9.34 -26.68
C THR A 48 3.80 8.87 -26.30
N ASP A 49 3.21 9.53 -25.30
CA ASP A 49 1.85 9.25 -24.83
C ASP A 49 0.78 9.84 -25.78
N SER A 50 -0.50 9.68 -25.42
CA SER A 50 -1.66 10.24 -26.13
C SER A 50 -1.63 11.76 -26.33
N LEU A 51 -0.81 12.49 -25.58
CA LEU A 51 -0.63 13.93 -25.67
C LEU A 51 0.72 14.32 -26.30
N GLY A 52 1.52 13.37 -26.77
CA GLY A 52 2.84 13.60 -27.34
C GLY A 52 3.95 13.83 -26.32
N ARG A 53 3.74 13.48 -25.04
CA ARG A 53 4.73 13.65 -23.96
C ARG A 53 5.64 12.43 -23.85
N ASP A 54 6.84 12.63 -23.30
CA ASP A 54 7.84 11.56 -23.13
C ASP A 54 7.39 10.49 -22.12
N VAL A 55 7.14 9.27 -22.61
CA VAL A 55 6.73 8.13 -21.77
C VAL A 55 7.82 7.77 -20.77
N LEU A 56 9.11 7.83 -21.15
CA LEU A 56 10.20 7.48 -20.23
C LEU A 56 10.24 8.41 -19.02
N SER A 57 10.20 9.73 -19.26
CA SER A 57 10.18 10.72 -18.19
C SER A 57 8.96 10.54 -17.27
N ARG A 58 7.78 10.29 -17.84
CA ARG A 58 6.55 10.04 -17.07
C ARG A 58 6.64 8.72 -16.27
N THR A 59 7.20 7.65 -16.83
CA THR A 59 7.40 6.38 -16.11
C THR A 59 8.36 6.54 -14.94
N LEU A 60 9.48 7.25 -15.14
CA LEU A 60 10.46 7.48 -14.08
C LEU A 60 9.89 8.35 -12.94
N ALA A 61 9.07 9.36 -13.26
CA ALA A 61 8.46 10.23 -12.26
C ALA A 61 7.18 9.67 -11.61
N GLY A 62 6.47 8.74 -12.29
CA GLY A 62 5.11 8.33 -11.93
C GLY A 62 4.97 7.33 -10.79
N GLY A 63 6.07 6.84 -10.22
CA GLY A 63 6.03 5.83 -9.17
C GLY A 63 5.82 6.38 -7.75
N LEU A 64 6.28 7.60 -7.48
CA LEU A 64 6.36 8.13 -6.11
C LEU A 64 4.99 8.31 -5.45
N GLY A 65 4.02 8.88 -6.18
CA GLY A 65 2.69 9.17 -5.65
C GLY A 65 1.92 7.90 -5.28
N ILE A 66 1.87 6.93 -6.19
CA ILE A 66 1.18 5.65 -5.96
C ILE A 66 1.87 4.83 -4.86
N ALA A 67 3.21 4.79 -4.83
CA ALA A 67 3.96 4.09 -3.79
C ALA A 67 3.79 4.73 -2.41
N ALA A 68 3.87 6.07 -2.31
CA ALA A 68 3.66 6.78 -1.06
C ALA A 68 2.25 6.56 -0.49
N THR A 69 1.24 6.60 -1.36
CA THR A 69 -0.15 6.31 -0.99
C THR A 69 -0.29 4.89 -0.44
N ALA A 70 0.30 3.89 -1.12
CA ALA A 70 0.28 2.51 -0.68
C ALA A 70 1.02 2.28 0.65
N VAL A 71 2.18 2.93 0.86
CA VAL A 71 2.93 2.87 2.12
C VAL A 71 2.10 3.47 3.26
N LEU A 72 1.53 4.66 3.07
CA LEU A 72 0.70 5.31 4.08
C LEU A 72 -0.52 4.46 4.44
N ALA A 73 -1.20 3.91 3.43
CA ALA A 73 -2.34 3.02 3.62
C ALA A 73 -1.94 1.74 4.38
N GLY A 74 -0.83 1.10 4.00
CA GLY A 74 -0.32 -0.09 4.66
C GLY A 74 0.04 0.16 6.13
N VAL A 75 0.81 1.22 6.40
CA VAL A 75 1.21 1.62 7.76
C VAL A 75 -0.01 1.98 8.61
N ALA A 76 -0.94 2.78 8.09
CA ALA A 76 -2.15 3.16 8.82
C ALA A 76 -3.01 1.93 9.15
N THR A 77 -3.19 1.03 8.19
CA THR A 77 -3.95 -0.21 8.36
C THR A 77 -3.34 -1.09 9.43
N THR A 78 -2.01 -1.30 9.36
CA THR A 78 -1.32 -2.14 10.33
C THR A 78 -1.27 -1.49 11.71
N ALA A 79 -1.08 -0.17 11.81
CA ALA A 79 -1.07 0.54 13.08
C ALA A 79 -2.43 0.46 13.79
N VAL A 80 -3.52 0.79 13.09
CA VAL A 80 -4.89 0.72 13.64
C VAL A 80 -5.23 -0.72 14.03
N GLY A 81 -4.94 -1.68 13.14
CA GLY A 81 -5.20 -3.09 13.41
C GLY A 81 -4.38 -3.62 14.59
N THR A 82 -3.11 -3.24 14.70
CA THR A 82 -2.24 -3.64 15.82
C THR A 82 -2.77 -3.12 17.15
N ALA A 83 -3.17 -1.84 17.21
CA ALA A 83 -3.76 -1.27 18.41
C ALA A 83 -5.04 -2.01 18.84
N LEU A 84 -5.94 -2.27 17.89
CA LEU A 84 -7.17 -3.03 18.14
C LEU A 84 -6.88 -4.48 18.57
N GLY A 85 -5.92 -5.13 17.93
CA GLY A 85 -5.52 -6.51 18.21
C GLY A 85 -4.88 -6.67 19.58
N LEU A 86 -3.98 -5.77 19.97
CA LEU A 86 -3.38 -5.75 21.31
C LEU A 86 -4.46 -5.59 22.40
N LEU A 87 -5.39 -4.65 22.20
CA LEU A 87 -6.49 -4.41 23.15
C LEU A 87 -7.41 -5.63 23.27
N ALA A 88 -7.83 -6.21 22.15
CA ALA A 88 -8.70 -7.39 22.11
C ALA A 88 -8.03 -8.65 22.65
N GLY A 89 -6.74 -8.84 22.35
CA GLY A 89 -5.94 -9.97 22.83
C GLY A 89 -5.64 -9.89 24.33
N TRP A 90 -5.44 -8.68 24.86
CA TRP A 90 -5.16 -8.45 26.28
C TRP A 90 -6.40 -8.58 27.15
N ARG A 91 -7.48 -7.85 26.81
CA ARG A 91 -8.69 -7.78 27.66
C ARG A 91 -9.61 -8.99 27.48
N GLY A 92 -9.65 -9.58 26.29
CA GLY A 92 -10.64 -10.60 25.96
C GLY A 92 -12.08 -10.07 26.00
N GLY A 93 -13.06 -10.96 26.19
CA GLY A 93 -14.46 -10.60 26.45
C GLY A 93 -15.17 -9.86 25.32
N VAL A 94 -15.77 -8.70 25.62
CA VAL A 94 -16.60 -7.92 24.68
C VAL A 94 -15.76 -7.33 23.54
N ALA A 95 -14.59 -6.74 23.84
CA ALA A 95 -13.71 -6.18 22.82
C ALA A 95 -13.29 -7.25 21.80
N ASP A 96 -13.04 -8.45 22.30
CA ASP A 96 -12.70 -9.61 21.50
C ASP A 96 -13.87 -10.10 20.61
N ARG A 97 -15.11 -10.08 21.12
CA ARG A 97 -16.29 -10.38 20.30
C ARG A 97 -16.53 -9.31 19.23
N ALA A 98 -16.36 -8.04 19.58
CA ALA A 98 -16.56 -6.92 18.65
C ALA A 98 -15.56 -6.95 17.49
N VAL A 99 -14.26 -7.12 17.76
CA VAL A 99 -13.23 -7.20 16.71
C VAL A 99 -13.50 -8.37 15.76
N ARG A 100 -13.91 -9.53 16.27
CA ARG A 100 -14.25 -10.68 15.42
C ARG A 100 -15.51 -10.41 14.59
N ALA A 101 -16.59 -9.93 15.20
CA ALA A 101 -17.83 -9.64 14.47
C ALA A 101 -17.61 -8.61 13.35
N VAL A 102 -16.87 -7.53 13.63
CA VAL A 102 -16.52 -6.52 12.63
C VAL A 102 -15.65 -7.11 11.52
N ALA A 103 -14.65 -7.93 11.86
CA ALA A 103 -13.81 -8.60 10.87
C ALA A 103 -14.61 -9.55 9.98
N ASP A 104 -15.53 -10.33 10.54
CA ASP A 104 -16.33 -11.30 9.79
C ASP A 104 -17.29 -10.60 8.81
N VAL A 105 -17.89 -9.47 9.20
CA VAL A 105 -18.73 -8.65 8.30
C VAL A 105 -17.90 -8.01 7.19
N LEU A 106 -16.75 -7.43 7.52
CA LEU A 106 -15.91 -6.73 6.55
C LEU A 106 -15.18 -7.67 5.59
N LEU A 107 -14.95 -8.93 5.99
CA LEU A 107 -14.46 -9.98 5.12
C LEU A 107 -15.44 -10.34 3.99
N ALA A 108 -16.73 -10.09 4.18
CA ALA A 108 -17.73 -10.26 3.12
C ALA A 108 -17.71 -9.12 2.09
N LEU A 109 -17.10 -7.97 2.43
CA LEU A 109 -17.08 -6.79 1.57
C LEU A 109 -15.78 -6.75 0.74
N PRO A 110 -15.86 -6.70 -0.60
CA PRO A 110 -14.68 -6.53 -1.43
C PRO A 110 -14.01 -5.17 -1.18
N ALA A 111 -12.69 -5.17 -0.93
CA ALA A 111 -11.93 -3.95 -0.62
C ALA A 111 -12.06 -2.87 -1.70
N LEU A 112 -12.07 -3.29 -2.98
CA LEU A 112 -12.23 -2.40 -4.12
C LEU A 112 -13.58 -1.69 -4.12
N VAL A 113 -14.66 -2.39 -3.77
CA VAL A 113 -16.01 -1.80 -3.72
C VAL A 113 -16.08 -0.74 -2.63
N ALA A 114 -15.54 -1.03 -1.44
CA ALA A 114 -15.48 -0.05 -0.37
C ALA A 114 -14.70 1.21 -0.79
N ALA A 115 -13.55 1.02 -1.44
CA ALA A 115 -12.71 2.14 -1.88
C ALA A 115 -13.35 2.96 -3.00
N LEU A 116 -14.09 2.33 -3.92
CA LEU A 116 -14.85 3.02 -4.97
C LEU A 116 -15.96 3.89 -4.40
N VAL A 117 -16.74 3.37 -3.44
CA VAL A 117 -17.78 4.15 -2.76
C VAL A 117 -17.17 5.36 -2.07
N LEU A 118 -16.02 5.17 -1.40
CA LEU A 118 -15.29 6.27 -0.76
C LEU A 118 -14.72 7.27 -1.76
N ALA A 119 -14.28 6.83 -2.94
CA ALA A 119 -13.70 7.69 -3.97
C ALA A 119 -14.70 8.66 -4.61
N VAL A 120 -16.01 8.43 -4.43
CA VAL A 120 -17.04 9.41 -4.82
C VAL A 120 -17.04 10.63 -3.89
N ALA A 121 -16.70 10.44 -2.62
CA ALA A 121 -16.76 11.48 -1.59
C ALA A 121 -15.37 12.02 -1.18
N LEU A 122 -14.31 11.28 -1.45
CA LEU A 122 -12.95 11.57 -1.00
C LEU A 122 -11.97 11.63 -2.17
N PRO A 123 -10.89 12.43 -2.07
CA PRO A 123 -9.80 12.39 -3.04
C PRO A 123 -9.20 10.99 -3.15
N GLY A 124 -8.77 10.59 -4.35
CA GLY A 124 -8.25 9.24 -4.66
C GLY A 124 -7.30 8.65 -3.61
N PRO A 125 -6.20 9.33 -3.26
CA PRO A 125 -5.25 8.82 -2.26
C PRO A 125 -5.88 8.61 -0.88
N VAL A 126 -6.79 9.51 -0.48
CA VAL A 126 -7.50 9.42 0.81
C VAL A 126 -8.48 8.24 0.79
N ALA A 127 -9.20 8.06 -0.32
CA ALA A 127 -10.10 6.92 -0.51
C ALA A 127 -9.35 5.58 -0.43
N VAL A 128 -8.14 5.48 -1.00
CA VAL A 128 -7.27 4.30 -0.86
C VAL A 128 -6.90 4.05 0.60
N VAL A 129 -6.43 5.08 1.32
CA VAL A 129 -5.99 4.95 2.72
C VAL A 129 -7.16 4.55 3.62
N VAL A 130 -8.28 5.28 3.54
CA VAL A 130 -9.46 5.01 4.36
C VAL A 130 -10.06 3.64 4.02
N GLY A 131 -10.19 3.31 2.72
CA GLY A 131 -10.68 2.01 2.28
C GLY A 131 -9.79 0.86 2.78
N SER A 132 -8.47 1.02 2.70
CA SER A 132 -7.51 0.04 3.21
C SER A 132 -7.61 -0.14 4.72
N VAL A 133 -7.75 0.94 5.49
CA VAL A 133 -7.90 0.88 6.95
C VAL A 133 -9.21 0.21 7.34
N VAL A 134 -10.33 0.62 6.74
CA VAL A 134 -11.65 0.09 7.05
C VAL A 134 -11.68 -1.42 6.81
N VAL A 135 -11.17 -1.89 5.68
CA VAL A 135 -11.26 -3.30 5.30
C VAL A 135 -10.12 -4.14 5.91
N GLY A 136 -8.92 -3.57 6.00
CA GLY A 136 -7.71 -4.29 6.39
C GLY A 136 -7.38 -4.27 7.89
N ALA A 137 -7.79 -3.24 8.64
CA ALA A 137 -7.48 -3.15 10.07
C ALA A 137 -8.12 -4.29 10.90
N PRO A 138 -9.37 -4.73 10.64
CA PRO A 138 -9.95 -5.87 11.35
C PRO A 138 -9.17 -7.17 11.13
N LEU A 139 -8.66 -7.39 9.91
CA LEU A 139 -7.84 -8.56 9.59
C LEU A 139 -6.53 -8.56 10.36
N THR A 140 -5.87 -7.41 10.39
CA THR A 140 -4.64 -7.21 11.16
C THR A 140 -4.92 -7.37 12.66
N ALA A 141 -6.04 -6.81 13.14
CA ALA A 141 -6.44 -6.93 14.54
C ALA A 141 -6.66 -8.38 14.96
N LYS A 142 -7.29 -9.19 14.11
CA LYS A 142 -7.45 -10.63 14.34
C LYS A 142 -6.10 -11.33 14.47
N LEU A 143 -5.17 -11.06 13.55
CA LEU A 143 -3.83 -11.64 13.57
C LEU A 143 -3.03 -11.24 14.83
N VAL A 144 -2.98 -9.93 15.13
CA VAL A 144 -2.24 -9.40 16.29
C VAL A 144 -2.86 -9.85 17.60
N ARG A 145 -4.19 -9.96 17.68
CA ARG A 145 -4.91 -10.49 18.84
C ARG A 145 -4.49 -11.92 19.13
N ASP A 146 -4.43 -12.78 18.13
CA ASP A 146 -4.03 -14.18 18.30
C ASP A 146 -2.57 -14.28 18.76
N GLY A 147 -1.68 -13.44 18.21
CA GLY A 147 -0.30 -13.29 18.69
C GLY A 147 -0.22 -12.78 20.13
N THR A 148 -0.99 -11.76 20.47
CA THR A 148 -1.06 -11.14 21.81
C THR A 148 -1.46 -12.17 22.85
N ARG A 149 -2.45 -13.01 22.56
CA ARG A 149 -2.89 -14.07 23.47
C ARG A 149 -1.78 -15.09 23.75
N ARG A 150 -1.00 -15.43 22.73
CA ARG A 150 0.14 -16.35 22.88
C ARG A 150 1.26 -15.72 23.72
N VAL A 151 1.65 -14.48 23.39
CA VAL A 151 2.74 -13.76 24.09
C VAL A 151 2.37 -13.42 25.53
N ARG A 152 1.09 -13.15 25.81
CA ARG A 152 0.61 -12.86 27.17
C ARG A 152 0.93 -13.97 28.18
N ALA A 153 0.99 -15.23 27.74
CA ALA A 153 1.31 -16.38 28.58
C ALA A 153 2.83 -16.64 28.70
N ALA A 154 3.68 -15.74 28.21
CA ALA A 154 5.13 -15.89 28.30
C ALA A 154 5.65 -15.40 29.67
N GLY A 155 6.64 -16.10 30.22
CA GLY A 155 7.16 -15.82 31.57
C GLY A 155 7.70 -14.40 31.76
N PHE A 156 8.26 -13.75 30.72
CA PHE A 156 8.72 -12.35 30.80
C PHE A 156 7.56 -11.36 30.95
N VAL A 157 6.41 -11.63 30.32
CA VAL A 157 5.19 -10.83 30.46
C VAL A 157 4.58 -11.04 31.84
N GLU A 158 4.51 -12.29 32.32
CA GLU A 158 4.02 -12.60 33.66
C GLU A 158 4.87 -11.93 34.75
N ALA A 159 6.20 -11.96 34.60
CA ALA A 159 7.12 -11.27 35.51
C ALA A 159 6.90 -9.75 35.50
N ALA A 160 6.69 -9.13 34.34
CA ALA A 160 6.39 -7.69 34.25
C ALA A 160 5.07 -7.33 34.95
N VAL A 161 4.03 -8.15 34.78
CA VAL A 161 2.74 -7.96 35.45
C VAL A 161 2.87 -8.16 36.96
N ALA A 162 3.62 -9.18 37.41
CA ALA A 162 3.86 -9.45 38.84
C ALA A 162 4.64 -8.32 39.53
N ARG A 163 5.49 -7.58 38.79
CA ARG A 163 6.16 -6.36 39.28
C ARG A 163 5.22 -5.14 39.39
N GLY A 164 3.94 -5.27 39.01
CA GLY A 164 2.95 -4.20 39.10
C GLY A 164 3.00 -3.22 37.94
N GLU A 165 3.60 -3.58 36.80
CA GLU A 165 3.62 -2.70 35.63
C GLU A 165 2.21 -2.46 35.07
N ARG A 166 1.96 -1.21 34.64
CA ARG A 166 0.67 -0.83 34.06
C ARG A 166 0.47 -1.53 32.72
N THR A 167 -0.76 -1.97 32.43
CA THR A 167 -1.13 -2.65 31.18
C THR A 167 -0.58 -1.97 29.90
N PRO A 168 -0.70 -0.64 29.69
CA PRO A 168 -0.17 -0.02 28.49
C PRO A 168 1.35 -0.11 28.38
N ALA A 169 2.07 -0.08 29.51
CA ALA A 169 3.51 -0.24 29.54
C ALA A 169 3.91 -1.66 29.12
N VAL A 170 3.24 -2.69 29.66
CA VAL A 170 3.47 -4.09 29.29
C VAL A 170 3.17 -4.33 27.81
N LEU A 171 2.08 -3.76 27.29
CA LEU A 171 1.72 -3.90 25.88
C LEU A 171 2.75 -3.29 24.93
N VAL A 172 3.27 -2.09 25.25
CA VAL A 172 4.21 -1.37 24.37
C VAL A 172 5.65 -1.84 24.53
N ARG A 173 6.06 -2.25 25.74
CA ARG A 173 7.46 -2.60 26.03
C ARG A 173 7.75 -4.09 25.96
N GLU A 174 6.76 -4.95 26.20
CA GLU A 174 6.95 -6.40 26.23
C GLU A 174 6.24 -7.06 25.04
N VAL A 175 4.93 -6.82 24.89
CA VAL A 175 4.11 -7.57 23.92
C VAL A 175 4.34 -7.12 22.48
N LEU A 176 4.29 -5.82 22.21
CA LEU A 176 4.46 -5.29 20.86
C LEU A 176 5.85 -5.60 20.28
N PRO A 177 6.97 -5.44 21.02
CA PRO A 177 8.29 -5.83 20.54
C PRO A 177 8.41 -7.33 20.28
N ALA A 178 7.80 -8.17 21.12
CA ALA A 178 7.75 -9.61 20.88
C ALA A 178 6.96 -9.98 19.61
N LEU A 179 5.99 -9.14 19.21
CA LEU A 179 5.21 -9.30 17.98
C LEU A 179 5.78 -8.52 16.78
N ALA A 180 6.92 -7.85 16.91
CA ALA A 180 7.44 -6.96 15.87
C ALA A 180 7.66 -7.66 14.52
N GLY A 181 8.14 -8.90 14.53
CA GLY A 181 8.29 -9.70 13.29
C GLY A 181 6.96 -10.00 12.61
N LEU A 182 5.91 -10.27 13.40
CA LEU A 182 4.55 -10.53 12.90
C LEU A 182 3.91 -9.26 12.34
N THR A 183 4.02 -8.13 13.04
CA THR A 183 3.44 -6.85 12.59
C THR A 183 4.20 -6.29 11.38
N ALA A 184 5.53 -6.45 11.32
CA ALA A 184 6.33 -6.06 10.16
C ALA A 184 5.98 -6.87 8.91
N ALA A 185 5.78 -8.18 9.06
CA ALA A 185 5.35 -9.04 7.96
C ALA A 185 3.94 -8.67 7.47
N ASP A 186 3.00 -8.41 8.37
CA ASP A 186 1.65 -7.95 8.00
C ASP A 186 1.70 -6.58 7.29
N ALA A 187 2.52 -5.63 7.76
CA ALA A 187 2.68 -4.33 7.09
C ALA A 187 3.08 -4.45 5.62
N GLY A 188 3.99 -5.39 5.29
CA GLY A 188 4.35 -5.69 3.90
C GLY A 188 3.16 -6.19 3.08
N LEU A 189 2.34 -7.08 3.65
CA LEU A 189 1.12 -7.56 3.01
C LEU A 189 0.10 -6.42 2.81
N ARG A 190 -0.09 -5.55 3.81
CA ARG A 190 -1.00 -4.39 3.70
C ARG A 190 -0.55 -3.38 2.66
N PHE A 191 0.76 -3.15 2.55
CA PHE A 191 1.33 -2.35 1.47
C PHE A 191 0.96 -2.91 0.08
N VAL A 192 1.13 -4.21 -0.13
CA VAL A 192 0.80 -4.84 -1.44
C VAL A 192 -0.67 -4.70 -1.78
N VAL A 193 -1.56 -4.96 -0.81
CA VAL A 193 -3.01 -4.81 -1.00
C VAL A 193 -3.38 -3.35 -1.30
N ALA A 194 -2.80 -2.40 -0.56
CA ALA A 194 -3.05 -0.99 -0.80
C ALA A 194 -2.52 -0.51 -2.16
N LEU A 195 -1.38 -1.03 -2.61
CA LEU A 195 -0.84 -0.74 -3.95
C LEU A 195 -1.77 -1.25 -5.05
N GLN A 196 -2.29 -2.47 -4.91
CA GLN A 196 -3.29 -3.01 -5.85
C GLN A 196 -4.56 -2.16 -5.88
N LEU A 197 -5.02 -1.70 -4.70
CA LEU A 197 -6.19 -0.85 -4.58
C LEU A 197 -5.98 0.52 -5.23
N ALA A 198 -4.82 1.13 -5.01
CA ALA A 198 -4.43 2.40 -5.63
C ALA A 198 -4.37 2.28 -7.16
N SER A 199 -3.72 1.22 -7.67
CA SER A 199 -3.64 0.95 -9.11
C SER A 199 -5.02 0.74 -9.73
N ALA A 200 -5.88 -0.06 -9.09
CA ALA A 200 -7.23 -0.31 -9.58
C ALA A 200 -8.07 0.96 -9.62
N LEU A 201 -8.08 1.76 -8.54
CA LEU A 201 -8.78 3.05 -8.53
C LEU A 201 -8.23 4.04 -9.56
N GLY A 202 -6.91 4.08 -9.74
CA GLY A 202 -6.25 4.92 -10.73
C GLY A 202 -6.70 4.61 -12.16
N VAL A 203 -6.69 3.33 -12.53
CA VAL A 203 -7.14 2.87 -13.85
C VAL A 203 -8.64 3.14 -14.04
N LEU A 204 -9.45 2.99 -12.99
CA LEU A 204 -10.89 3.31 -13.02
C LEU A 204 -11.18 4.83 -13.03
N GLY A 205 -10.16 5.67 -12.93
CA GLY A 205 -10.24 7.12 -13.08
C GLY A 205 -10.38 7.92 -11.79
N PHE A 206 -10.25 7.26 -10.64
CA PHE A 206 -10.31 7.86 -9.32
C PHE A 206 -8.93 8.15 -8.71
N GLY A 207 -7.85 8.02 -9.49
CA GLY A 207 -6.47 8.25 -9.03
C GLY A 207 -5.98 9.68 -9.24
N ALA A 208 -4.66 9.81 -9.45
CA ALA A 208 -4.02 11.06 -9.82
C ALA A 208 -4.64 11.65 -11.09
N GLN A 209 -4.61 12.98 -11.20
CA GLN A 209 -5.19 13.71 -12.32
C GLN A 209 -4.10 14.38 -13.16
N PRO A 210 -4.29 14.55 -14.47
CA PRO A 210 -3.37 15.30 -15.33
C PRO A 210 -3.11 16.72 -14.79
N PRO A 211 -1.89 17.27 -14.91
CA PRO A 211 -0.74 16.76 -15.68
C PRO A 211 0.17 15.78 -14.92
N ALA A 212 -0.22 15.33 -13.71
CA ALA A 212 0.62 14.45 -12.90
C ALA A 212 1.04 13.19 -13.68
N ALA A 213 2.26 12.72 -13.41
CA ALA A 213 2.68 11.39 -13.82
C ALA A 213 2.28 10.41 -12.70
N ASP A 214 1.55 9.37 -13.08
CA ASP A 214 1.18 8.26 -12.21
C ASP A 214 1.02 7.00 -13.08
N TRP A 215 1.61 5.88 -12.68
CA TRP A 215 1.60 4.68 -13.52
C TRP A 215 0.20 4.16 -13.86
N ALA A 216 -0.76 4.26 -12.94
CA ALA A 216 -2.13 3.83 -13.18
C ALA A 216 -2.88 4.80 -14.10
N LEU A 217 -2.61 6.10 -13.97
CA LEU A 217 -3.14 7.12 -14.88
C LEU A 217 -2.60 6.91 -16.31
N MET A 218 -1.29 6.70 -16.46
CA MET A 218 -0.65 6.48 -17.77
C MET A 218 -1.26 5.26 -18.49
N LEU A 219 -1.47 4.15 -17.76
CA LEU A 219 -2.15 2.98 -18.33
C LEU A 219 -3.55 3.33 -18.84
N ARG A 220 -4.32 4.13 -18.10
CA ARG A 220 -5.66 4.56 -18.51
C ARG A 220 -5.64 5.46 -19.74
N GLU A 221 -4.73 6.44 -19.76
CA GLU A 221 -4.61 7.42 -20.85
C GLU A 221 -4.17 6.77 -22.17
N ASP A 222 -3.28 5.79 -22.11
CA ASP A 222 -2.63 5.21 -23.29
C ASP A 222 -3.24 3.87 -23.74
N LEU A 223 -4.18 3.29 -22.98
CA LEU A 223 -4.94 2.09 -23.36
C LEU A 223 -5.53 2.14 -24.79
N PRO A 224 -6.14 3.26 -25.25
CA PRO A 224 -6.64 3.36 -26.63
C PRO A 224 -5.52 3.25 -27.70
N GLY A 225 -4.31 3.71 -27.38
CA GLY A 225 -3.15 3.67 -28.28
C GLY A 225 -2.54 2.29 -28.46
N ALA A 226 -2.80 1.35 -27.55
CA ALA A 226 -2.27 -0.01 -27.61
C ALA A 226 -2.66 -0.77 -28.89
N VAL A 227 -3.81 -0.42 -29.49
CA VAL A 227 -4.29 -1.03 -30.76
C VAL A 227 -3.51 -0.51 -31.97
N LEU A 228 -2.89 0.67 -31.87
CA LEU A 228 -2.18 1.33 -32.97
C LEU A 228 -0.75 0.82 -33.15
N ASN A 229 -0.16 0.20 -32.12
CA ASN A 229 1.20 -0.34 -32.14
C ASN A 229 1.24 -1.74 -31.49
N PRO A 230 0.77 -2.78 -32.21
CA PRO A 230 0.70 -4.14 -31.65
C PRO A 230 2.12 -4.67 -31.33
N PRO A 231 2.29 -5.39 -30.20
CA PRO A 231 3.55 -6.02 -29.88
C PRO A 231 3.92 -7.01 -30.99
N ARG A 232 5.11 -6.84 -31.57
CA ARG A 232 5.68 -7.78 -32.55
C ARG A 232 6.14 -9.07 -31.88
#